data_AF-A0AA42BMQ4-F1
#
_entry.id   AF-A0AA42BMQ4-F1
#
_cell.length_a   1.000
_cell.length_b   1.000
_cell.length_c   1.000
_cell.angle_alpha   90.00
_cell.angle_beta   90.00
_cell.angle_gamma   90.00
#
_symmetry.space_group_name_H-M   'P 1'
#
loop_
_entity.id
_entity.type
_entity.pdbx_description
1 polymer ?
#
loop_
_entity_poly.entity_id
_entity_poly.type
_entity_poly.pdbx_seq_one_letter_code
_entity_poly.pdbx_strand_id
1 'polypeptide(L)' 'MLPVHLDLTNKHVLIAGGGRIAARRTSALCMEPCNITIVSPDICDEMANLIETYQLIWKKKKVDAEDV' A
#
# COMPACT_ATOMS: atom_id res chain seq x y z
N MET A 1 -20.06 -13.95 -1.78
CA MET A 1 -18.61 -13.85 -1.48
C MET A 1 -18.39 -14.40 -0.08
N LEU A 2 -17.39 -15.26 0.15
CA LEU A 2 -17.11 -15.84 1.47
C LEU A 2 -16.10 -14.94 2.22
N PRO A 3 -16.38 -14.50 3.46
CA PRO A 3 -15.39 -13.80 4.26
C PRO A 3 -14.29 -14.75 4.73
N VAL A 4 -13.03 -14.36 4.52
CA VAL A 4 -11.86 -15.10 4.97
C VAL A 4 -10.91 -14.16 5.72
N HIS A 5 -10.25 -14.70 6.74
CA HIS A 5 -9.14 -14.01 7.39
C HIS A 5 -7.85 -14.43 6.69
N LEU A 6 -6.96 -13.47 6.43
CA LEU A 6 -5.68 -13.70 5.79
C LEU A 6 -4.57 -13.32 6.76
N ASP A 7 -3.61 -14.22 6.98
CA ASP A 7 -2.40 -13.91 7.73
C ASP A 7 -1.41 -13.14 6.84
N LEU A 8 -1.18 -11.88 7.20
CA LEU A 8 -0.30 -10.96 6.48
C LEU A 8 1.11 -10.87 7.08
N THR A 9 1.42 -11.67 8.11
CA THR A 9 2.72 -11.68 8.77
C THR A 9 3.85 -11.90 7.78
N ASN A 10 4.76 -10.92 7.67
CA ASN A 10 5.90 -10.88 6.75
C ASN A 10 5.52 -11.04 5.26
N LYS A 11 4.25 -10.80 4.90
CA LYS A 11 3.81 -10.82 3.50
C LYS A 11 4.12 -9.50 2.83
N HIS A 12 4.43 -9.57 1.54
CA HIS A 12 4.61 -8.39 0.70
C HIS A 12 3.24 -7.97 0.15
N VAL A 13 2.89 -6.71 0.33
CA VAL A 13 1.61 -6.14 -0.13
C VAL A 13 1.90 -4.97 -1.06
N LEU A 14 1.49 -5.11 -2.31
CA LEU A 14 1.58 -4.06 -3.31
C LEU A 14 0.30 -3.23 -3.35
N ILE A 15 0.43 -1.91 -3.24
CA ILE A 15 -0.65 -0.95 -3.44
C ILE A 15 -0.42 -0.22 -4.77
N ALA A 16 -1.22 -0.55 -5.77
CA ALA A 16 -1.22 0.14 -7.06
C ALA A 16 -2.09 1.41 -6.98
N GLY A 17 -1.46 2.58 -7.11
CA GLY A 17 -2.10 3.89 -7.06
C GLY A 17 -1.84 4.67 -5.78
N GLY A 18 -1.83 6.00 -5.89
CA GLY A 18 -1.51 6.93 -4.80
C GLY A 18 -2.65 7.85 -4.38
N GLY A 19 -3.85 7.71 -4.96
CA GLY A 19 -4.99 8.56 -4.62
C GLY A 19 -5.70 8.16 -3.32
N ARG A 20 -6.72 8.95 -2.94
CA ARG A 20 -7.48 8.79 -1.68
C ARG A 20 -8.04 7.38 -1.43
N ILE A 21 -8.50 6.69 -2.48
CA ILE A 21 -9.03 5.32 -2.34
C ILE A 21 -7.93 4.33 -1.96
N ALA A 22 -6.74 4.48 -2.54
CA ALA A 22 -5.58 3.65 -2.21
C ALA A 22 -5.13 3.94 -0.78
N ALA A 23 -5.00 5.22 -0.40
CA ALA A 23 -4.63 5.63 0.96
C ALA A 23 -5.57 5.04 2.02
N ARG A 24 -6.89 5.05 1.78
CA ARG A 24 -7.87 4.45 2.70
C ARG A 24 -7.66 2.95 2.90
N ARG A 25 -7.27 2.22 1.84
CA ARG A 25 -6.97 0.79 1.92
C ARG A 25 -5.64 0.55 2.63
N THR A 26 -4.61 1.34 2.30
CA THR A 26 -3.29 1.29 2.94
C THR A 26 -3.40 1.52 4.44
N SER A 27 -4.19 2.50 4.89
CA SER A 27 -4.37 2.79 6.32
C SER A 27 -4.88 1.59 7.12
N ALA A 28 -5.74 0.74 6.55
CA ALA A 28 -6.21 -0.47 7.22
C ALA A 28 -5.10 -1.56 7.32
N LEU A 29 -4.16 -1.56 6.39
CA LEU A 29 -3.05 -2.51 6.32
C LEU A 29 -1.82 -2.08 7.11
N CYS A 30 -1.65 -0.76 7.35
CA CYS A 30 -0.54 -0.21 8.14
C CYS A 30 -0.47 -0.73 9.58
N MET A 31 -1.58 -1.27 10.11
CA MET A 31 -1.63 -1.87 11.45
C MET A 31 -1.26 -3.36 11.45
N GLU A 32 -1.16 -3.99 10.27
CA GLU A 32 -0.85 -5.40 10.11
C GLU A 32 0.67 -5.61 9.95
N PRO A 33 1.22 -6.75 10.41
CA PRO A 33 2.66 -7.03 10.34
C PRO A 33 3.12 -7.43 8.93
N CYS A 34 2.91 -6.54 7.95
CA CYS A 34 3.21 -6.77 6.53
C CYS A 34 4.12 -5.70 5.93
N ASN A 35 4.75 -6.04 4.80
CA ASN A 35 5.68 -5.17 4.08
C ASN A 35 4.95 -4.51 2.91
N ILE A 36 4.59 -3.23 3.07
CA ILE A 36 3.79 -2.51 2.06
C ILE A 36 4.69 -1.73 1.10
N THR A 37 4.43 -1.89 -0.20
CA THR A 37 5.02 -1.08 -1.28
C THR A 37 3.93 -0.37 -2.07
N ILE A 38 4.06 0.93 -2.26
CA ILE A 38 3.16 1.78 -3.03
C ILE A 38 3.79 2.02 -4.39
N VAL A 39 3.05 1.80 -5.47
CA VAL A 39 3.50 2.11 -6.84
C VAL A 39 2.53 3.10 -7.47
N SER A 40 2.99 4.32 -7.66
CA SER A 40 2.22 5.37 -8.32
C SER A 40 3.10 6.51 -8.79
N PRO A 41 2.82 7.13 -9.96
CA PRO A 41 3.55 8.33 -10.40
C PRO A 41 3.30 9.52 -9.46
N ASP A 42 2.12 9.59 -8.85
CA ASP A 42 1.67 10.69 -8.00
C ASP A 42 0.93 10.13 -6.78
N ILE A 43 1.03 10.82 -5.65
CA ILE A 43 0.37 10.46 -4.39
C ILE A 43 -0.42 11.66 -3.85
N CYS A 44 -1.53 11.41 -3.17
CA CYS A 44 -2.25 12.44 -2.42
C CYS A 44 -1.63 12.65 -1.03
N ASP A 45 -1.98 13.75 -0.38
CA ASP A 45 -1.44 14.14 0.92
C ASP A 45 -1.66 13.06 1.98
N GLU A 46 -2.81 12.39 1.98
CA GLU A 46 -3.09 11.30 2.92
C GLU A 46 -2.15 10.09 2.72
N MET A 47 -1.82 9.76 1.46
CA MET A 47 -0.85 8.70 1.17
C MET A 47 0.57 9.12 1.57
N ALA A 48 0.95 10.38 1.33
CA ALA A 48 2.24 10.92 1.75
C ALA A 48 2.43 10.81 3.27
N ASN A 49 1.40 11.19 4.04
CA ASN A 49 1.41 11.06 5.50
C ASN A 49 1.56 9.60 5.95
N LEU A 50 0.89 8.65 5.29
CA LEU A 50 1.04 7.22 5.62
C LEU A 50 2.45 6.71 5.30
N ILE A 51 3.01 7.10 4.14
CA ILE A 51 4.37 6.73 3.74
C ILE A 51 5.38 7.22 4.78
N GLU A 52 5.27 8.47 5.23
CA GLU A 52 6.16 9.04 6.25
C GLU A 52 5.94 8.39 7.63
N THR A 53 4.69 8.27 8.07
CA THR A 53 4.36 7.75 9.41
C THR A 53 4.81 6.30 9.60
N TYR A 54 4.60 5.47 8.58
CA TYR A 54 4.88 4.03 8.65
C TYR A 54 6.14 3.62 7.88
N GLN A 55 6.91 4.59 7.37
CA GLN A 55 8.14 4.36 6.61
C GLN A 55 7.93 3.39 5.43
N LEU A 56 6.84 3.57 4.69
CA LEU A 56 6.45 2.68 3.59
C LEU A 56 7.33 2.90 2.36
N ILE A 57 7.49 1.86 1.55
CA ILE A 57 8.25 1.97 0.30
C ILE A 57 7.37 2.60 -0.77
N TRP A 58 7.81 3.68 -1.41
CA TRP A 58 7.12 4.27 -2.56
C TRP A 58 8.00 4.24 -3.81
N LYS A 59 7.49 3.58 -4.86
CA LYS A 59 8.04 3.64 -6.22
C LYS A 59 7.27 4.68 -7.05
N LYS A 60 7.93 5.78 -7.38
CA LYS A 60 7.37 6.85 -8.22
C LYS A 60 7.37 6.46 -9.70
N LYS A 61 6.50 5.52 -10.09
CA LYS A 61 6.30 5.08 -11.47
C LYS A 61 4.86 4.60 -11.70
N LYS A 62 4.51 4.36 -12.96
CA LYS A 62 3.30 3.59 -13.30
C LYS A 62 3.49 2.13 -12.90
N VAL A 63 2.43 1.50 -12.40
CA VAL A 63 2.45 0.07 -12.06
C VAL A 63 2.58 -0.77 -13.32
N ASP A 64 3.39 -1.82 -13.25
CA ASP A 64 3.51 -2.84 -14.28
C ASP A 64 3.41 -4.25 -13.68
N ALA A 65 3.42 -5.27 -14.54
CA ALA A 65 3.28 -6.66 -14.13
C ALA A 65 4.49 -7.19 -13.33
N GLU A 66 5.63 -6.51 -13.37
CA GLU A 66 6.86 -6.93 -12.68
C GLU A 66 6.90 -6.45 -11.22
N ASP A 67 5.95 -5.61 -10.81
CA ASP A 67 5.84 -5.12 -9.43
C ASP A 67 5.14 -6.10 -8.47
N VAL A 68 4.50 -7.15 -8.97
CA VAL A 68 3.68 -8.13 -8.21
C VAL A 68 4.50 -9.34 -7.75
#